data_AF-A0AA38NVW3-F1
#
_entry.id   AF-A0AA38NVW3-F1
#
_cell.length_a   1.000
_cell.length_b   1.000
_cell.length_c   1.000
_cell.angle_alpha   90.00
_cell.angle_beta   90.00
_cell.angle_gamma   90.00
#
_symmetry.space_group_name_H-M   'P 1'
#
loop_
_entity.id
_entity.type
_entity.pdbx_description
1 polymer ?
#
loop_
_entity_poly.entity_id
_entity_poly.type
_entity_poly.pdbx_seq_one_letter_code
_entity_poly.pdbx_strand_id
1 'polypeptide(L)'
;MGMGSGVPLNVAVRESLTWLMETLPRSIGARLLEDGLWTDSDADMVFWSDASQIGLSFVFAGNGFFYEIHADPNAPRVDIFFLELVAIMSAVAFAAQLRSPPKHILLYSDSLDSVDAFNSLAVRNSSHNAPLFAVSAIVLHTGFDVRVRHIPGHENI
;
A
#
# COMPACT_ATOMS: atom_id res chain seq x y z
N MET A 1 27.03 -35.39 3.47
CA MET A 1 27.44 -33.98 3.58
C MET A 1 26.43 -33.19 2.77
N GLY A 2 25.38 -32.67 3.41
CA GLY A 2 24.31 -31.93 2.71
C GLY A 2 24.80 -30.53 2.40
N MET A 3 24.94 -30.19 1.12
CA MET A 3 25.14 -28.79 0.73
C MET A 3 23.84 -28.04 1.05
N GLY A 4 23.86 -27.20 2.07
CA GLY A 4 22.77 -26.25 2.30
C GLY A 4 22.66 -25.37 1.06
N SER A 5 21.51 -25.40 0.40
CA SER A 5 21.21 -24.48 -0.70
C SER A 5 21.20 -23.06 -0.13
N GLY A 6 22.29 -22.32 -0.33
CA GLY A 6 22.35 -20.92 0.06
C GLY A 6 21.27 -20.13 -0.65
N VAL A 7 20.61 -19.21 0.05
CA VAL A 7 19.68 -18.26 -0.58
C VAL A 7 20.51 -17.33 -1.47
N PRO A 8 20.29 -17.30 -2.80
CA PRO A 8 21.07 -16.45 -3.67
C PRO A 8 20.80 -14.96 -3.34
N LEU A 9 21.85 -14.24 -2.92
CA LEU A 9 21.78 -12.79 -2.71
C LEU A 9 21.77 -12.08 -4.07
N ASN A 10 20.59 -11.71 -4.56
CA ASN A 10 20.42 -10.79 -5.68
C ASN A 10 20.14 -9.35 -5.19
N VAL A 11 20.06 -8.38 -6.11
CA VAL A 11 19.84 -6.97 -5.78
C VAL A 11 18.52 -6.77 -5.02
N ALA A 12 17.42 -7.37 -5.50
CA ALA A 12 16.10 -7.24 -4.86
C ALA A 12 16.08 -7.81 -3.43
N VAL A 13 16.77 -8.93 -3.18
CA VAL A 13 16.91 -9.52 -1.84
C VAL A 13 17.71 -8.60 -0.93
N ARG A 14 18.79 -7.99 -1.44
CA ARG A 14 19.58 -7.01 -0.67
C ARG A 14 18.75 -5.79 -0.31
N GLU A 15 18.04 -5.21 -1.26
CA GLU A 15 17.19 -4.03 -1.03
C GLU A 15 16.11 -4.30 0.01
N SER A 16 15.44 -5.46 -0.08
CA SER A 16 14.41 -5.87 0.88
C SER A 16 14.98 -6.04 2.30
N LEU A 17 16.15 -6.67 2.42
CA LEU A 17 16.82 -6.86 3.72
C LEU A 17 17.34 -5.54 4.29
N THR A 18 17.87 -4.64 3.44
CA THR A 18 18.29 -3.30 3.85
C THR A 18 17.09 -2.50 4.35
N TRP A 19 15.98 -2.46 3.60
CA TRP A 19 14.75 -1.82 4.04
C TRP A 19 14.27 -2.36 5.39
N LEU A 20 14.30 -3.68 5.58
CA LEU A 20 13.89 -4.31 6.84
C LEU A 20 14.80 -3.89 8.00
N MET A 21 16.11 -3.90 7.80
CA MET A 21 17.10 -3.48 8.79
C MET A 21 16.94 -2.02 9.21
N GLU A 22 16.57 -1.15 8.28
CA GLU A 22 16.37 0.28 8.54
C GLU A 22 15.02 0.59 9.20
N THR A 23 13.99 -0.20 8.88
CA THR A 23 12.61 0.02 9.33
C THR A 23 12.37 -0.55 10.73
N LEU A 24 12.86 -1.77 11.01
CA LEU A 24 12.60 -2.47 12.27
C LEU A 24 12.95 -1.66 13.54
N PRO A 25 14.13 -1.02 13.66
CA PRO A 25 14.50 -0.29 14.87
C PRO A 25 13.61 0.91 15.20
N ARG A 26 12.87 1.41 14.20
CA ARG A 26 11.97 2.56 14.30
C ARG A 26 10.51 2.16 14.41
N SER A 27 10.21 0.86 14.36
CA SER A 27 8.85 0.34 14.49
C SER A 27 8.39 0.34 15.95
N ILE A 28 7.08 0.40 16.19
CA ILE A 28 6.50 0.36 17.54
C ILE A 28 6.52 -1.05 18.17
N GLY A 29 7.33 -1.96 17.62
CA GLY A 29 7.29 -3.40 17.83
C GLY A 29 6.37 -4.09 16.81
N ALA A 30 6.76 -5.28 16.34
CA ALA A 30 5.94 -6.08 15.43
C ALA A 30 4.68 -6.56 16.16
N ARG A 31 3.54 -5.88 15.95
CA ARG A 31 2.23 -6.30 16.47
C ARG A 31 1.64 -7.41 15.60
N LEU A 32 2.36 -8.52 15.48
CA LEU A 32 2.02 -9.65 14.63
C LEU A 32 0.73 -10.40 15.08
N LEU A 33 0.19 -10.07 16.26
CA LEU A 33 -0.85 -10.84 16.96
C LEU A 33 -2.24 -10.20 16.94
N GLU A 34 -2.40 -9.01 16.37
CA GLU A 34 -3.70 -8.30 16.32
C GLU A 34 -4.41 -8.44 14.95
N ASP A 35 -3.73 -9.01 13.95
CA ASP A 35 -4.29 -9.19 12.61
C ASP A 35 -5.54 -10.10 12.64
N GLY A 36 -6.62 -9.64 12.01
CA GLY A 36 -7.88 -10.38 11.89
C GLY A 36 -8.91 -10.19 13.02
N LEU A 37 -8.68 -9.34 14.01
CA LEU A 37 -9.61 -9.16 15.14
C LEU A 37 -10.80 -8.21 14.89
N TRP A 38 -10.81 -7.49 13.78
CA TRP A 38 -11.86 -6.52 13.44
C TRP A 38 -12.59 -6.90 12.14
N THR A 39 -13.79 -6.38 11.93
CA THR A 39 -14.59 -6.55 10.70
C THR A 39 -14.60 -5.24 9.90
N ASP A 40 -14.97 -5.29 8.63
CA ASP A 40 -14.97 -4.08 7.78
C ASP A 40 -15.88 -2.95 8.36
N SER A 41 -16.89 -3.28 9.17
CA SER A 41 -17.72 -2.30 9.89
C SER A 41 -17.05 -1.64 11.10
N ASP A 42 -15.95 -2.20 11.59
CA ASP A 42 -15.15 -1.66 12.72
C ASP A 42 -14.05 -0.71 12.23
N ALA A 43 -14.04 -0.35 10.94
CA ALA A 43 -13.09 0.59 10.37
C ALA A 43 -13.22 1.97 11.04
N ASP A 44 -12.12 2.51 11.55
CA ASP A 44 -12.08 3.90 12.04
C ASP A 44 -12.14 4.88 10.88
N MET A 45 -11.60 4.47 9.72
CA MET A 45 -11.57 5.29 8.51
C MET A 45 -11.72 4.43 7.25
N VAL A 46 -12.57 4.90 6.33
CA VAL A 46 -12.83 4.25 5.05
C VAL A 46 -12.41 5.16 3.91
N PHE A 47 -11.69 4.60 2.96
CA PHE A 47 -11.24 5.26 1.75
C PHE A 47 -11.72 4.50 0.51
N TRP A 48 -11.91 5.23 -0.58
CA TRP A 48 -12.04 4.69 -1.93
C TRP A 48 -10.91 5.28 -2.76
N SER A 49 -10.14 4.44 -3.42
CA SER A 49 -9.03 4.86 -4.28
C SER A 49 -9.31 4.49 -5.72
N ASP A 50 -8.89 5.36 -6.62
CA ASP A 50 -8.91 5.10 -8.05
C ASP A 50 -7.68 5.75 -8.70
N ALA A 51 -7.25 5.18 -9.81
CA ALA A 51 -6.17 5.73 -10.62
C ALA A 51 -6.45 5.58 -12.10
N SER A 52 -5.90 6.52 -12.85
CA SER A 52 -5.96 6.57 -14.29
C SER A 52 -4.62 7.06 -14.84
N GLN A 53 -4.48 7.05 -16.15
CA GLN A 53 -3.29 7.57 -16.82
C GLN A 53 -3.16 9.10 -16.73
N ILE A 54 -4.22 9.80 -16.32
CA ILE A 54 -4.25 11.28 -16.19
C ILE A 54 -4.24 11.76 -14.74
N GLY A 55 -4.38 10.85 -13.78
CA GLY A 55 -4.44 11.23 -12.38
C GLY A 55 -4.75 10.07 -11.45
N LEU A 56 -4.52 10.30 -10.17
CA LEU A 56 -4.85 9.38 -9.09
C LEU A 56 -5.61 10.11 -7.99
N SER A 57 -6.50 9.39 -7.32
CA SER A 57 -7.33 9.99 -6.27
C SER A 57 -7.64 9.01 -5.15
N PHE A 58 -7.99 9.60 -4.02
CA PHE A 58 -8.75 8.90 -3.00
C PHE A 58 -9.80 9.82 -2.40
N VAL A 59 -10.94 9.24 -2.01
CA VAL A 59 -12.03 9.93 -1.32
C VAL A 59 -12.30 9.29 0.04
N PHE A 60 -12.77 10.09 0.99
CA PHE A 60 -13.09 9.68 2.36
C PHE A 60 -14.09 10.67 2.97
N ALA A 61 -15.12 10.19 3.66
CA ALA A 61 -16.06 11.03 4.43
C ALA A 61 -16.54 12.30 3.69
N GLY A 62 -16.85 12.20 2.39
CA GLY A 62 -17.30 13.32 1.55
C GLY A 62 -16.21 14.32 1.11
N ASN A 63 -14.95 14.06 1.46
CA ASN A 63 -13.77 14.79 1.01
C ASN A 63 -12.96 13.92 0.04
N GLY A 64 -11.99 14.52 -0.64
CA GLY A 64 -11.08 13.78 -1.50
C GLY A 64 -9.86 14.56 -1.92
N PHE A 65 -8.85 13.82 -2.34
CA PHE A 65 -7.65 14.35 -2.98
C PHE A 65 -7.57 13.80 -4.39
N PHE A 66 -7.23 14.68 -5.33
CA PHE A 66 -6.94 14.33 -6.71
C PHE A 66 -5.58 14.90 -7.08
N TYR A 67 -4.75 14.08 -7.69
CA TYR A 67 -3.47 14.47 -8.24
C TYR A 67 -3.50 14.29 -9.75
N GLU A 68 -3.34 15.40 -10.46
CA GLU A 68 -3.23 15.39 -11.92
C GLU A 68 -1.82 14.93 -12.32
N ILE A 69 -1.75 13.98 -13.24
CA ILE A 69 -0.50 13.53 -13.84
C ILE A 69 -0.31 14.29 -15.14
N HIS A 70 0.61 15.24 -15.13
CA HIS A 70 1.04 15.91 -16.36
C HIS A 70 1.99 15.01 -17.13
N ALA A 71 1.49 14.46 -18.23
CA ALA A 71 2.28 13.62 -19.12
C ALA A 71 3.39 14.45 -19.79
N ASP A 72 4.64 14.12 -19.51
CA ASP A 72 5.77 14.52 -20.36
C ASP A 72 5.87 13.52 -21.52
N PRO A 73 5.79 13.95 -22.79
CA PRO A 73 5.93 13.07 -23.95
C PRO A 73 7.23 12.25 -23.98
N ASN A 74 8.26 12.70 -23.27
CA ASN A 74 9.55 12.04 -23.18
C ASN A 74 9.72 11.18 -21.92
N ALA A 75 8.78 11.25 -20.97
CA ALA A 75 8.85 10.44 -19.78
C ALA A 75 8.38 8.99 -20.06
N PRO A 76 8.95 8.00 -19.35
CA PRO A 76 8.44 6.64 -19.40
C PRO A 76 6.97 6.62 -18.97
N ARG A 77 6.13 5.90 -19.73
CA ARG A 77 4.74 5.70 -19.34
C ARG A 77 4.70 4.89 -18.05
N VAL A 78 4.04 5.44 -17.04
CA VAL A 78 3.84 4.76 -15.77
C VAL A 78 2.71 3.73 -15.95
N ASP A 79 2.96 2.52 -15.45
CA ASP A 79 1.99 1.44 -15.46
C ASP A 79 0.76 1.81 -14.60
N ILE A 80 -0.43 1.47 -15.08
CA ILE A 80 -1.68 1.79 -14.38
C ILE A 80 -1.72 1.12 -13.01
N PHE A 81 -1.27 -0.13 -12.94
CA PHE A 81 -1.22 -0.87 -11.68
C PHE A 81 -0.30 -0.20 -10.65
N PHE A 82 0.84 0.34 -11.08
CA PHE A 82 1.68 1.14 -10.19
C PHE A 82 0.96 2.39 -9.67
N LEU A 83 0.20 3.08 -10.51
CA LEU A 83 -0.57 4.27 -10.12
C LEU A 83 -1.66 3.93 -9.10
N GLU A 84 -2.34 2.79 -9.26
CA GLU A 84 -3.33 2.30 -8.29
C GLU A 84 -2.69 2.03 -6.92
N LEU A 85 -1.52 1.37 -6.90
CA LEU A 85 -0.76 1.15 -5.66
C LEU A 85 -0.33 2.47 -5.02
N VAL A 86 0.05 3.47 -5.81
CA VAL A 86 0.39 4.82 -5.33
C VAL A 86 -0.86 5.55 -4.80
N ALA A 87 -2.04 5.36 -5.38
CA ALA A 87 -3.29 5.92 -4.88
C ALA A 87 -3.61 5.39 -3.47
N ILE A 88 -3.51 4.06 -3.28
CA ILE A 88 -3.68 3.41 -1.98
C ILE A 88 -2.63 3.90 -0.98
N MET A 89 -1.35 3.92 -1.38
CA MET A 89 -0.25 4.42 -0.55
C MET A 89 -0.49 5.87 -0.11
N SER A 90 -0.95 6.72 -1.03
CA SER A 90 -1.29 8.13 -0.76
C SER A 90 -2.38 8.26 0.31
N ALA A 91 -3.42 7.43 0.26
CA ALA A 91 -4.49 7.44 1.25
C ALA A 91 -3.99 7.01 2.66
N VAL A 92 -3.17 5.96 2.73
CA VAL A 92 -2.56 5.51 4.00
C VAL A 92 -1.60 6.56 4.56
N ALA A 93 -0.79 7.18 3.70
CA ALA A 93 0.12 8.26 4.09
C ALA A 93 -0.62 9.50 4.58
N PHE A 94 -1.78 9.80 4.00
CA PHE A 94 -2.66 10.87 4.48
C PHE A 94 -3.23 10.55 5.87
N ALA A 95 -3.75 9.34 6.08
CA ALA A 95 -4.27 8.91 7.38
C ALA A 95 -3.21 9.02 8.51
N ALA A 96 -1.95 8.70 8.20
CA ALA A 96 -0.82 8.82 9.12
C ALA A 96 -0.49 10.27 9.53
N GLN A 97 -0.90 11.26 8.74
CA GLN A 97 -0.67 12.69 9.02
C GLN A 97 -1.82 13.33 9.81
N LEU A 98 -2.92 12.61 10.04
CA LEU A 98 -4.02 13.14 10.84
C LEU A 98 -3.58 13.37 12.28
N ARG A 99 -4.16 14.40 12.92
CA ARG A 99 -3.87 14.74 14.32
C ARG A 99 -4.15 13.57 15.28
N SER A 100 -5.15 12.76 14.94
CA SER A 100 -5.50 11.52 15.63
C SER A 100 -5.55 10.41 14.59
N PRO A 101 -4.41 9.74 14.31
CA PRO A 101 -4.35 8.68 13.32
C PRO A 101 -5.32 7.53 13.67
N PRO A 102 -6.05 6.97 12.68
CA PRO A 102 -6.93 5.82 12.90
C PRO A 102 -6.13 4.57 13.25
N LYS A 103 -6.74 3.58 13.89
CA LYS A 103 -6.10 2.27 14.09
C LYS A 103 -6.45 1.33 12.92
N HIS A 104 -7.72 1.26 12.55
CA HIS A 104 -8.21 0.39 11.49
C HIS A 104 -8.57 1.20 10.24
N ILE A 105 -7.90 0.90 9.12
CA ILE A 105 -8.14 1.55 7.83
C ILE A 105 -8.70 0.53 6.85
N LEU A 106 -9.85 0.87 6.26
CA LEU A 106 -10.45 0.12 5.17
C LEU A 106 -10.31 0.91 3.87
N LEU A 107 -9.76 0.27 2.85
CA LEU A 107 -9.56 0.83 1.52
C LEU A 107 -10.31 0.01 0.48
N TYR A 108 -11.12 0.68 -0.32
CA TYR A 108 -11.78 0.10 -1.47
C TYR A 108 -11.06 0.50 -2.76
N SER A 109 -10.86 -0.47 -3.64
CA SER A 109 -10.32 -0.30 -4.99
C SER A 109 -11.03 -1.27 -5.93
N ASP A 110 -11.18 -0.89 -7.19
CA ASP A 110 -11.67 -1.76 -8.25
C ASP A 110 -10.59 -2.57 -8.97
N SER A 111 -9.33 -2.35 -8.59
CA SER A 111 -8.20 -3.14 -9.05
C SER A 111 -8.01 -4.39 -8.21
N LEU A 112 -8.41 -5.54 -8.75
CA LEU A 112 -8.13 -6.85 -8.15
C LEU A 112 -6.62 -7.07 -7.96
N ASP A 113 -5.80 -6.62 -8.91
CA ASP A 113 -4.34 -6.73 -8.81
C ASP A 113 -3.80 -5.96 -7.61
N SER A 114 -4.35 -4.76 -7.33
CA SER A 114 -3.99 -3.97 -6.14
C SER A 114 -4.44 -4.60 -4.85
N VAL A 115 -5.67 -5.13 -4.82
CA VAL A 115 -6.21 -5.87 -3.68
C VAL A 115 -5.34 -7.09 -3.36
N ASP A 116 -4.98 -7.87 -4.37
CA ASP A 116 -4.12 -9.05 -4.22
C ASP A 116 -2.72 -8.67 -3.76
N ALA A 117 -2.15 -7.57 -4.28
CA ALA A 117 -0.83 -7.10 -3.89
C ALA A 117 -0.76 -6.71 -2.41
N PHE A 118 -1.75 -6.00 -1.89
CA PHE A 118 -1.79 -5.60 -0.48
C PHE A 118 -2.15 -6.76 0.46
N ASN A 119 -3.02 -7.68 0.04
CA ASN A 119 -3.37 -8.84 0.86
C ASN A 119 -2.25 -9.88 0.93
N SER A 120 -1.44 -10.01 -0.12
CA SER A 120 -0.30 -10.93 -0.15
C SER A 120 1.03 -10.28 0.26
N LEU A 121 1.07 -8.94 0.35
CA LEU A 121 2.29 -8.13 0.48
C LEU A 121 3.35 -8.49 -0.56
N ALA A 122 2.91 -8.83 -1.79
CA ALA A 122 3.78 -9.27 -2.86
C ALA A 122 3.30 -8.76 -4.22
N VAL A 123 4.28 -8.45 -5.08
CA VAL A 123 4.03 -8.08 -6.48
C VAL A 123 4.93 -8.90 -7.38
N ARG A 124 4.48 -9.13 -8.62
CA ARG A 124 5.24 -9.90 -9.61
C ARG A 124 6.43 -9.12 -10.19
N ASN A 125 6.27 -7.81 -10.37
CA ASN A 125 7.30 -6.94 -10.90
C ASN A 125 7.93 -6.14 -9.75
N SER A 126 9.26 -6.17 -9.65
CA SER A 126 9.99 -5.47 -8.59
C SER A 126 9.82 -3.95 -8.63
N SER A 127 9.48 -3.36 -9.78
CA SER A 127 9.17 -1.93 -9.87
C SER A 127 7.95 -1.52 -9.03
N HIS A 128 7.08 -2.47 -8.69
CA HIS A 128 5.85 -2.22 -7.92
C HIS A 128 6.04 -2.41 -6.41
N ASN A 129 7.23 -2.82 -5.96
CA ASN A 129 7.48 -3.02 -4.53
C ASN A 129 7.50 -1.70 -3.74
N ALA A 130 7.86 -0.59 -4.38
CA ALA A 130 8.08 0.67 -3.67
C ALA A 130 6.85 1.17 -2.89
N PRO A 131 5.62 1.20 -3.47
CA PRO A 131 4.41 1.52 -2.71
C PRO A 131 4.14 0.56 -1.55
N LEU A 132 4.35 -0.75 -1.74
CA LEU A 132 4.14 -1.76 -0.69
C LEU A 132 5.11 -1.56 0.48
N PHE A 133 6.39 -1.29 0.19
CA PHE A 133 7.39 -0.99 1.22
C PHE A 133 7.05 0.30 1.97
N ALA A 134 6.58 1.34 1.27
CA ALA A 134 6.17 2.59 1.89
C ALA A 134 4.98 2.38 2.84
N VAL A 135 3.94 1.67 2.40
CA VAL A 135 2.80 1.33 3.27
C VAL A 135 3.22 0.46 4.44
N SER A 136 4.04 -0.56 4.20
CA SER A 136 4.55 -1.44 5.26
C SER A 136 5.34 -0.67 6.31
N ALA A 137 6.17 0.30 5.89
CA ALA A 137 6.90 1.16 6.81
C ALA A 137 5.94 2.03 7.64
N ILE A 138 4.92 2.63 7.00
CA ILE A 138 3.90 3.41 7.71
C ILE A 138 3.19 2.53 8.74
N VAL A 139 2.74 1.33 8.37
CA VAL A 139 2.11 0.35 9.26
C VAL A 139 3.00 0.04 10.45
N LEU A 140 4.29 -0.25 10.22
CA LEU A 140 5.24 -0.55 11.28
C LEU A 140 5.51 0.64 12.22
N HIS A 141 5.44 1.87 11.72
CA HIS A 141 5.63 3.08 12.54
C HIS A 141 4.39 3.52 13.30
N THR A 142 3.20 3.34 12.72
CA THR A 142 1.94 3.86 13.24
C THR A 142 1.16 2.81 14.03
N GLY A 143 1.35 1.53 13.71
CA GLY A 143 0.51 0.45 14.20
C GLY A 143 -0.84 0.36 13.51
N PHE A 144 -0.98 0.96 12.32
CA PHE A 144 -2.18 0.80 11.49
C PHE A 144 -2.42 -0.67 11.15
N ASP A 145 -3.69 -1.06 11.11
CA ASP A 145 -4.16 -2.28 10.49
C ASP A 145 -4.93 -1.87 9.22
N VAL A 146 -4.34 -2.19 8.07
CA VAL A 146 -4.83 -1.74 6.76
C VAL A 146 -5.42 -2.92 6.01
N ARG A 147 -6.67 -2.78 5.57
CA ARG A 147 -7.34 -3.75 4.70
C ARG A 147 -7.68 -3.12 3.37
N VAL A 148 -7.37 -3.85 2.30
CA VAL A 148 -7.78 -3.49 0.94
C VAL A 148 -8.82 -4.48 0.46
N ARG A 149 -9.96 -3.95 0.00
CA ARG A 149 -11.12 -4.70 -0.48
C ARG A 149 -11.45 -4.31 -1.91
N HIS A 150 -11.88 -5.30 -2.67
CA HIS A 150 -12.36 -5.07 -4.01
C HIS A 150 -13.79 -4.52 -3.99
N ILE A 151 -14.07 -3.53 -4.83
CA ILE A 151 -15.41 -3.13 -5.24
C ILE A 151 -15.50 -3.10 -6.77
N PRO A 152 -16.64 -3.39 -7.40
CA PRO A 152 -16.75 -3.26 -8.84
C PRO A 152 -16.50 -1.82 -9.30
N GLY A 153 -15.78 -1.62 -10.40
CA GLY A 153 -15.48 -0.26 -10.91
C GLY A 153 -16.72 0.59 -11.22
N HIS A 154 -17.85 -0.01 -11.56
CA HIS A 154 -19.11 0.73 -11.74
C HIS A 154 -19.75 1.20 -10.42
N GLU A 155 -19.29 0.68 -9.28
CA GLU A 155 -19.64 1.15 -7.94
C GLU A 155 -18.58 2.13 -7.39
N ASN A 156 -17.42 2.23 -8.05
CA ASN A 156 -16.32 3.14 -7.71
C ASN A 156 -16.39 4.43 -8.56
N ILE A 157 -17.41 5.26 -8.32
CA ILE A 157 -17.70 6.52 -9.08
C ILE A 157 -17.48 7.76 -8.21
#